data_AF-A0AAV2YVZ4-F1
#
_entry.id   AF-A0AAV2YVZ4-F1
#
_cell.length_a   1.000
_cell.length_b   1.000
_cell.length_c   1.000
_cell.angle_alpha   90.00
_cell.angle_beta   90.00
_cell.angle_gamma   90.00
#
_symmetry.space_group_name_H-M   'P 1'
#
loop_
_entity.id
_entity.type
_entity.pdbx_description
1 polymer ?
#
loop_
_entity_poly.entity_id
_entity_poly.type
_entity_poly.pdbx_seq_one_letter_code
_entity_poly.pdbx_strand_id
1 'polypeptide(L)'
;MRGLRCDKSHNVRLERQQSQTAMDATGSVAAAASPLATGAAWKRFLAPYYILNTIALLVYVPIRYYYADSKELLERDSFLNIPREQEIFLLVSASIVINYRKKATVDGVVSVFFLNGKAGIIALLYYLDKRVCGWYFVYCAILFVAVGQPKYNGPHQLNPLNPASFDRLIKRVTAKTDVSWVVYFYADWSDHCLQHDAMVADLSLKYTSKSLQFGMVDVNKFPELARDFDIAVTSASWQLPTVIVFQKGKEVIRLPKVKEDGNVVKTILDRTGVTIVLQLEELSQGKKGNFPTAGRWAAHSAMGDSLGECCSGSALFIFNGVDLICGIVLTVYSLYLGVNGYAPLWLYAPILGVGGLLVLASLMSWCGAAHTSCSLCLSISSGLLVLLSLAEVTLAIVILTQGAAINKFLRDHQAELKLTDKQLRQFEKNKFFPAYVLLGLFAMELLRFCCSSELQRVRERQKFRYRKLSALRDLEDNLITVKKEHEISSKYADLREKYKNKYTAPDLTKATPSERQQLFV
;
A
#
# COMPACT_ATOMS: atom_id res chain seq x y z
N MET A 1 -0.07 -30.46 79.08
CA MET A 1 0.78 -30.01 77.95
C MET A 1 1.20 -31.22 77.11
N ARG A 2 0.46 -31.50 76.03
CA ARG A 2 0.79 -32.35 74.86
C ARG A 2 -0.07 -31.72 73.75
N GLY A 3 0.41 -31.21 72.63
CA GLY A 3 1.51 -31.63 71.78
C GLY A 3 0.93 -32.05 70.42
N LEU A 4 0.24 -31.14 69.72
CA LEU A 4 -0.30 -31.38 68.36
C LEU A 4 0.80 -31.07 67.33
N ARG A 5 1.38 -32.16 66.83
CA ARG A 5 2.39 -32.20 65.77
C ARG A 5 1.67 -31.99 64.43
N CYS A 6 1.78 -30.78 63.88
CA CYS A 6 1.22 -30.47 62.55
C CYS A 6 2.11 -31.09 61.47
N ASP A 7 1.49 -31.85 60.58
CA ASP A 7 2.10 -32.74 59.61
C ASP A 7 2.73 -31.96 58.44
N LYS A 8 4.04 -31.73 58.51
CA LYS A 8 4.84 -31.10 57.44
C LYS A 8 4.92 -31.95 56.15
N SER A 9 4.50 -33.21 56.18
CA SER A 9 4.57 -34.12 55.02
C SER A 9 3.58 -33.73 53.91
N HIS A 10 2.43 -33.18 54.28
CA HIS A 10 1.37 -32.86 53.31
C HIS A 10 1.67 -31.62 52.46
N ASN A 11 2.33 -30.60 53.03
CA ASN A 11 2.71 -29.39 52.30
C ASN A 11 3.86 -29.61 51.32
N VAL A 12 4.83 -30.48 51.64
CA VAL A 12 5.95 -30.79 50.73
C VAL A 12 5.47 -31.57 49.49
N ARG A 13 4.38 -32.33 49.60
CA ARG A 13 3.79 -33.08 48.47
C ARG A 13 3.04 -32.17 47.50
N LEU A 14 2.39 -31.12 47.99
CA LEU A 14 1.70 -30.11 47.19
C LEU A 14 2.68 -29.19 46.44
N GLU A 15 3.78 -28.78 47.08
CA GLU A 15 4.82 -27.97 46.41
C GLU A 15 5.59 -28.77 45.33
N ARG A 16 5.79 -30.08 45.53
CA ARG A 16 6.38 -30.95 44.49
C ARG A 16 5.43 -31.14 43.31
N GLN A 17 4.12 -31.31 43.53
CA GLN A 17 3.14 -31.41 42.43
C GLN A 17 2.99 -30.10 41.65
N GLN A 18 3.10 -28.94 42.30
CA GLN A 18 3.09 -27.63 41.62
C GLN A 18 4.40 -27.34 40.88
N SER A 19 5.55 -27.82 41.38
CA SER A 19 6.83 -27.68 40.67
C SER A 19 6.98 -28.64 39.49
N GLN A 20 6.38 -29.84 39.54
CA GLN A 20 6.42 -30.80 38.43
C GLN A 20 5.51 -30.38 37.27
N THR A 21 4.35 -29.80 37.55
CA THR A 21 3.48 -29.21 36.50
C THR A 21 4.06 -27.95 35.85
N ALA A 22 4.97 -27.25 36.54
CA ALA A 22 5.69 -26.09 35.97
C ALA A 22 6.88 -26.49 35.07
N MET A 23 7.50 -27.66 35.29
CA MET A 23 8.64 -28.13 34.47
C MET A 23 8.22 -28.83 33.17
N ASP A 24 7.06 -29.49 33.14
CA ASP A 24 6.56 -30.14 31.91
C ASP A 24 6.01 -29.12 30.88
N ALA A 25 5.78 -27.87 31.27
CA ALA A 25 5.36 -26.79 30.37
C ALA A 25 6.52 -26.14 29.60
N THR A 26 7.78 -26.48 29.90
CA THR A 26 8.99 -25.91 29.27
C THR A 26 9.66 -26.81 28.23
N GLY A 27 9.08 -27.98 27.94
CA GLY A 27 9.65 -28.98 27.03
C GLY A 27 8.85 -29.22 25.75
N SER A 28 8.62 -28.19 24.92
CA SER A 28 8.27 -28.39 23.51
C SER A 28 8.52 -27.10 22.72
N VAL A 29 9.80 -26.83 22.44
CA VAL A 29 10.20 -25.91 21.37
C VAL A 29 10.12 -26.70 20.07
N ALA A 30 8.90 -26.86 19.56
CA ALA A 30 8.65 -27.25 18.19
C ALA A 30 7.90 -26.09 17.53
N ALA A 31 8.43 -25.64 16.38
CA ALA A 31 7.89 -24.57 15.56
C ALA A 31 6.44 -24.87 15.14
N ALA A 32 5.48 -24.48 15.97
CA ALA A 32 4.07 -24.50 15.64
C ALA A 32 3.70 -23.11 15.08
N ALA A 33 3.79 -22.97 13.76
CA ALA A 33 3.01 -21.96 13.05
C ALA A 33 1.55 -22.12 13.49
N SER A 34 1.04 -21.17 14.27
CA SER A 34 -0.29 -21.28 14.87
C SER A 34 -1.36 -21.29 13.78
N PRO A 35 -2.21 -22.33 13.68
CA PRO A 35 -3.33 -22.36 12.74
C PRO A 35 -4.51 -21.63 13.39
N LEU A 36 -4.48 -20.28 13.46
CA LEU A 36 -5.54 -19.51 14.12
C LEU A 36 -5.66 -18.10 13.53
N ALA A 37 -6.33 -17.97 12.37
CA ALA A 37 -6.80 -16.66 11.89
C ALA A 37 -7.91 -16.69 10.81
N THR A 38 -8.36 -17.84 10.30
CA THR A 38 -9.28 -17.85 9.14
C THR A 38 -10.76 -17.99 9.52
N GLY A 39 -11.11 -18.73 10.57
CA GLY A 39 -12.52 -18.94 10.97
C GLY A 39 -13.17 -17.79 11.76
N ALA A 40 -12.39 -17.06 12.56
CA ALA A 40 -12.89 -15.96 13.38
C ALA A 40 -12.99 -14.61 12.63
N ALA A 41 -12.24 -14.46 11.53
CA ALA A 41 -12.13 -13.20 10.79
C ALA A 41 -13.41 -12.81 10.03
N TRP A 42 -14.26 -13.78 9.66
CA TRP A 42 -15.51 -13.51 8.93
C TRP A 42 -16.64 -13.06 9.84
N LYS A 43 -16.64 -13.48 11.11
CA LYS A 43 -17.70 -13.14 12.08
C LYS A 43 -17.86 -11.64 12.29
N ARG A 44 -16.77 -10.86 12.14
CA ARG A 44 -16.81 -9.39 12.23
C ARG A 44 -17.65 -8.74 11.13
N PHE A 45 -17.75 -9.37 9.96
CA PHE A 45 -18.55 -8.87 8.84
C PHE A 45 -20.05 -9.20 8.99
N LEU A 46 -20.45 -9.89 10.06
CA LEU A 46 -21.86 -10.00 10.46
C LEU A 46 -22.33 -8.84 11.34
N ALA A 47 -21.48 -7.85 11.62
CA ALA A 47 -21.92 -6.67 12.35
C ALA A 47 -23.05 -5.95 11.58
N PRO A 48 -24.04 -5.34 12.27
CA PRO A 48 -25.19 -4.70 11.64
C PRO A 48 -24.81 -3.70 10.54
N TYR A 49 -23.68 -3.00 10.71
CA TYR A 49 -23.10 -2.12 9.70
C TYR A 49 -22.96 -2.81 8.34
N TYR A 50 -22.24 -3.92 8.26
CA TYR A 50 -21.95 -4.60 7.01
C TYR A 50 -23.21 -5.19 6.37
N ILE A 51 -24.09 -5.77 7.18
CA ILE A 51 -25.35 -6.37 6.71
C ILE A 51 -26.28 -5.29 6.15
N LEU A 52 -26.56 -4.24 6.91
CA LEU A 52 -27.50 -3.19 6.50
C LEU A 52 -26.96 -2.38 5.32
N ASN A 53 -25.65 -2.12 5.25
CA ASN A 53 -25.06 -1.47 4.07
C ASN A 53 -25.13 -2.37 2.83
N THR A 54 -24.98 -3.69 2.98
CA THR A 54 -25.15 -4.63 1.86
C THR A 54 -26.60 -4.65 1.38
N ILE A 55 -27.56 -4.72 2.29
CA ILE A 55 -29.00 -4.64 1.97
C ILE A 55 -29.30 -3.30 1.26
N ALA A 56 -28.72 -2.19 1.72
CA ALA A 56 -28.87 -0.89 1.10
C ALA A 56 -28.38 -0.85 -0.35
N LEU A 57 -27.40 -1.68 -0.73
CA LEU A 57 -26.98 -1.81 -2.12
C LEU A 57 -27.92 -2.73 -2.91
N LEU A 58 -28.33 -3.85 -2.32
CA LEU A 58 -29.18 -4.84 -2.96
C LEU A 58 -30.60 -4.35 -3.22
N VAL A 59 -31.09 -3.35 -2.45
CA VAL A 59 -32.43 -2.77 -2.62
C VAL A 59 -32.66 -2.18 -4.02
N TYR A 60 -31.59 -1.83 -4.75
CA TYR A 60 -31.72 -1.36 -6.12
C TYR A 60 -32.32 -2.43 -7.05
N VAL A 61 -32.03 -3.72 -6.83
CA VAL A 61 -32.51 -4.82 -7.69
C VAL A 61 -34.05 -4.88 -7.76
N PRO A 62 -34.80 -4.99 -6.65
CA PRO A 62 -36.26 -5.00 -6.71
C PRO A 62 -36.84 -3.66 -7.19
N ILE A 63 -36.21 -2.53 -6.89
CA ILE A 63 -36.65 -1.22 -7.41
C ILE A 63 -36.51 -1.21 -8.94
N ARG A 64 -35.37 -1.64 -9.47
CA ARG A 64 -35.11 -1.70 -10.91
C ARG A 64 -36.05 -2.65 -11.63
N TYR A 65 -36.44 -3.76 -10.98
CA TYR A 65 -37.45 -4.69 -11.48
C TYR A 65 -38.84 -4.05 -11.54
N TYR A 66 -39.25 -3.30 -10.51
CA TYR A 66 -40.53 -2.58 -10.51
C TYR A 66 -40.59 -1.50 -11.60
N TYR A 67 -39.49 -0.80 -11.84
CA TYR A 67 -39.36 0.22 -12.90
C TYR A 67 -38.69 -0.33 -14.17
N ALA A 68 -38.99 -1.58 -14.54
CA ALA A 68 -38.38 -2.26 -15.68
C ALA A 68 -38.47 -1.44 -16.98
N ASP A 69 -39.62 -0.81 -17.21
CA ASP A 69 -39.98 -0.09 -18.45
C ASP A 69 -39.48 1.37 -18.53
N SER A 70 -38.71 1.83 -17.53
CA SER A 70 -38.17 3.19 -17.51
C SER A 70 -37.20 3.43 -18.68
N LYS A 71 -37.57 4.34 -19.58
CA LYS A 71 -36.76 4.67 -20.77
C LYS A 71 -35.60 5.60 -20.45
N GLU A 72 -35.72 6.45 -19.43
CA GLU A 72 -34.72 7.47 -19.04
C GLU A 72 -33.36 6.87 -18.67
N LEU A 73 -33.33 5.66 -18.10
CA LEU A 73 -32.08 4.95 -17.80
C LEU A 73 -31.47 4.24 -19.01
N LEU A 74 -32.30 3.96 -20.02
CA LEU A 74 -31.90 3.31 -21.27
C LEU A 74 -31.55 4.32 -22.37
N GLU A 75 -31.87 5.60 -22.17
CA GLU A 75 -31.47 6.72 -23.01
C GLU A 75 -29.96 6.79 -23.19
N ARG A 76 -29.54 7.27 -24.36
CA ARG A 76 -28.16 7.27 -24.84
C ARG A 76 -27.75 8.65 -25.31
N ASP A 77 -27.96 9.65 -24.46
CA ASP A 77 -27.76 11.07 -24.82
C ASP A 77 -26.37 11.58 -24.40
N SER A 78 -25.60 10.77 -23.68
CA SER A 78 -24.27 11.10 -23.17
C SER A 78 -23.16 10.80 -24.17
N PHE A 79 -21.98 11.42 -23.95
CA PHE A 79 -20.77 11.31 -24.79
C PHE A 79 -20.36 9.86 -25.12
N LEU A 80 -20.58 8.91 -24.21
CA LEU A 80 -20.21 7.50 -24.38
C LEU A 80 -21.22 6.67 -25.20
N ASN A 81 -22.39 7.23 -25.55
CA ASN A 81 -23.47 6.57 -26.31
C ASN A 81 -23.87 5.16 -25.79
N ILE A 82 -23.68 4.93 -24.49
CA ILE A 82 -24.14 3.76 -23.74
C ILE A 82 -25.39 4.13 -22.92
N PRO A 83 -26.23 3.16 -22.50
CA PRO A 83 -27.32 3.43 -21.57
C PRO A 83 -26.82 4.17 -20.33
N ARG A 84 -27.55 5.21 -19.91
CA ARG A 84 -27.23 6.03 -18.73
C ARG A 84 -26.98 5.19 -17.47
N GLU A 85 -27.73 4.11 -17.29
CA GLU A 85 -27.51 3.14 -16.20
C GLU A 85 -26.10 2.53 -16.22
N GLN A 86 -25.60 2.13 -17.40
CA GLN A 86 -24.26 1.55 -17.57
C GLN A 86 -23.16 2.61 -17.39
N GLU A 87 -23.40 3.84 -17.84
CA GLU A 87 -22.49 4.96 -17.63
C GLU A 87 -22.29 5.24 -16.13
N ILE A 88 -23.38 5.30 -15.36
CA ILE A 88 -23.30 5.50 -13.91
C ILE A 88 -22.57 4.33 -13.23
N PHE A 89 -22.86 3.08 -13.60
CA PHE A 89 -22.12 1.93 -13.08
C PHE A 89 -20.63 1.99 -13.41
N LEU A 90 -20.26 2.42 -14.62
CA LEU A 90 -18.87 2.58 -15.03
C LEU A 90 -18.17 3.65 -14.19
N LEU A 91 -18.80 4.80 -13.99
CA LEU A 91 -18.26 5.90 -13.17
C LEU A 91 -18.07 5.48 -11.70
N VAL A 92 -19.05 4.81 -11.12
CA VAL A 92 -19.00 4.30 -9.74
C VAL A 92 -17.89 3.24 -9.61
N SER A 93 -17.81 2.32 -10.56
CA SER A 93 -16.77 1.28 -10.58
C SER A 93 -15.37 1.89 -10.72
N ALA A 94 -15.19 2.87 -11.62
CA ALA A 94 -13.95 3.60 -11.76
C ALA A 94 -13.58 4.35 -10.48
N SER A 95 -14.54 5.01 -9.82
CA SER A 95 -14.32 5.68 -8.52
C SER A 95 -13.85 4.69 -7.45
N ILE A 96 -14.48 3.51 -7.36
CA ILE A 96 -14.07 2.45 -6.42
C ILE A 96 -12.65 1.98 -6.75
N VAL A 97 -12.33 1.71 -8.03
CA VAL A 97 -11.00 1.27 -8.49
C VAL A 97 -9.91 2.32 -8.21
N ILE A 98 -10.22 3.61 -8.36
CA ILE A 98 -9.27 4.68 -8.07
C ILE A 98 -9.04 4.82 -6.56
N ASN A 99 -10.09 4.63 -5.75
CA ASN A 99 -10.03 4.92 -4.32
C ASN A 99 -9.67 3.71 -3.44
N TYR A 100 -9.92 2.46 -3.86
CA TYR A 100 -9.53 1.28 -3.06
C TYR A 100 -8.01 1.19 -2.89
N ARG A 101 -7.24 1.59 -3.91
CA ARG A 101 -5.76 1.62 -3.85
C ARG A 101 -5.22 2.57 -2.77
N LYS A 102 -6.05 3.50 -2.30
CA LYS A 102 -5.70 4.47 -1.24
C LYS A 102 -6.01 3.96 0.16
N LYS A 103 -6.60 2.76 0.30
CA LYS A 103 -6.98 2.17 1.59
C LYS A 103 -6.02 1.06 1.99
N ALA A 104 -5.59 1.10 3.25
CA ALA A 104 -4.60 0.19 3.81
C ALA A 104 -5.21 -1.14 4.31
N THR A 105 -6.50 -1.13 4.66
CA THR A 105 -7.17 -2.23 5.33
C THR A 105 -8.45 -2.65 4.60
N VAL A 106 -8.86 -3.90 4.82
CA VAL A 106 -10.07 -4.49 4.21
C VAL A 106 -11.31 -3.70 4.62
N ASP A 107 -11.42 -3.33 5.89
CA ASP A 107 -12.53 -2.52 6.42
C ASP A 107 -12.63 -1.17 5.70
N GLY A 108 -11.48 -0.54 5.39
CA GLY A 108 -11.44 0.70 4.63
C GLY A 108 -11.86 0.54 3.16
N VAL A 109 -11.48 -0.56 2.51
CA VAL A 109 -11.91 -0.89 1.14
C VAL A 109 -13.43 -1.12 1.08
N VAL A 110 -13.98 -1.90 2.02
CA VAL A 110 -15.42 -2.17 2.11
C VAL A 110 -16.21 -0.89 2.39
N SER A 111 -15.70 0.00 3.26
CA SER A 111 -16.32 1.30 3.53
C SER A 111 -16.41 2.18 2.27
N VAL A 112 -15.34 2.23 1.46
CA VAL A 112 -15.33 2.95 0.17
C VAL A 112 -16.31 2.33 -0.82
N PHE A 113 -16.41 1.01 -0.86
CA PHE A 113 -17.37 0.30 -1.71
C PHE A 113 -18.82 0.66 -1.36
N PHE A 114 -19.18 0.63 -0.07
CA PHE A 114 -20.53 1.01 0.36
C PHE A 114 -20.86 2.47 0.08
N LEU A 115 -19.92 3.39 0.37
CA LEU A 115 -20.13 4.81 0.15
C LEU A 115 -20.36 5.12 -1.34
N ASN A 116 -19.48 4.66 -2.22
CA ASN A 116 -19.60 4.90 -3.65
C ASN A 116 -20.80 4.14 -4.26
N GLY A 117 -21.07 2.91 -3.79
CA GLY A 117 -22.22 2.14 -4.24
C GLY A 117 -23.54 2.85 -3.92
N LYS A 118 -23.72 3.36 -2.70
CA LYS A 118 -24.90 4.13 -2.30
C LYS A 118 -25.05 5.42 -3.09
N ALA A 119 -23.95 6.16 -3.29
CA ALA A 119 -23.95 7.36 -4.13
C ALA A 119 -24.36 7.04 -5.58
N GLY A 120 -23.87 5.91 -6.12
CA GLY A 120 -24.29 5.38 -7.42
C GLY A 120 -25.78 5.07 -7.49
N ILE A 121 -26.34 4.42 -6.48
CA ILE A 121 -27.79 4.13 -6.40
C ILE A 121 -28.59 5.42 -6.31
N ILE A 122 -28.17 6.42 -5.53
CA ILE A 122 -28.82 7.74 -5.50
C ILE A 122 -28.83 8.36 -6.90
N ALA A 123 -27.69 8.33 -7.61
CA ALA A 123 -27.62 8.84 -8.97
C ALA A 123 -28.56 8.10 -9.94
N LEU A 124 -28.65 6.77 -9.83
CA LEU A 124 -29.60 5.97 -10.62
C LEU A 124 -31.05 6.31 -10.29
N LEU A 125 -31.39 6.39 -9.00
CA LEU A 125 -32.75 6.68 -8.55
C LEU A 125 -33.21 8.08 -8.92
N TYR A 126 -32.29 9.06 -9.01
CA TYR A 126 -32.60 10.41 -9.46
C TYR A 126 -33.22 10.44 -10.86
N TYR A 127 -32.75 9.57 -11.76
CA TYR A 127 -33.26 9.39 -13.13
C TYR A 127 -34.41 8.37 -13.24
N LEU A 128 -34.81 7.73 -12.15
CA LEU A 128 -35.95 6.80 -12.11
C LEU A 128 -37.17 7.50 -11.54
N ASP A 129 -37.04 7.97 -10.30
CA ASP A 129 -38.07 8.71 -9.58
C ASP A 129 -37.41 9.52 -8.46
N LYS A 130 -37.50 10.84 -8.54
CA LYS A 130 -36.96 11.78 -7.55
C LYS A 130 -37.54 11.56 -6.14
N ARG A 131 -38.76 11.04 -6.01
CA ARG A 131 -39.39 10.71 -4.73
C ARG A 131 -38.74 9.50 -4.08
N VAL A 132 -38.56 8.42 -4.85
CA VAL A 132 -37.88 7.19 -4.39
C VAL A 132 -36.42 7.51 -4.06
N CYS A 133 -35.76 8.32 -4.90
CA CYS A 133 -34.43 8.87 -4.62
C CYS A 133 -34.37 9.61 -3.27
N GLY A 134 -35.35 10.49 -2.99
CA GLY A 134 -35.43 11.22 -1.73
C GLY A 134 -35.58 10.29 -0.51
N TRP A 135 -36.45 9.29 -0.59
CA TRP A 135 -36.61 8.31 0.49
C TRP A 135 -35.36 7.44 0.70
N TYR A 136 -34.71 7.00 -0.38
CA TYR A 136 -33.45 6.25 -0.28
C TYR A 136 -32.33 7.09 0.31
N PHE A 137 -32.26 8.39 -0.02
CA PHE A 137 -31.32 9.33 0.60
C PHE A 137 -31.56 9.45 2.11
N VAL A 138 -32.82 9.62 2.54
CA VAL A 138 -33.19 9.66 3.97
C VAL A 138 -32.79 8.35 4.66
N TYR A 139 -33.06 7.20 4.03
CA TYR A 139 -32.63 5.89 4.52
C TYR A 139 -31.10 5.80 4.68
N CYS A 140 -30.33 6.26 3.69
CA CYS A 140 -28.86 6.30 3.78
C CYS A 140 -28.37 7.21 4.90
N ALA A 141 -29.01 8.36 5.12
CA ALA A 141 -28.69 9.28 6.21
C ALA A 141 -28.99 8.65 7.58
N ILE A 142 -30.13 7.98 7.72
CA ILE A 142 -30.47 7.22 8.93
C ILE A 142 -29.42 6.13 9.18
N LEU A 143 -29.04 5.36 8.17
CA LEU A 143 -27.98 4.35 8.31
C LEU A 143 -26.65 4.97 8.76
N PHE A 144 -26.27 6.13 8.21
CA PHE A 144 -25.03 6.81 8.58
C PHE A 144 -25.02 7.24 10.06
N VAL A 145 -26.14 7.75 10.57
CA VAL A 145 -26.25 8.19 11.97
C VAL A 145 -26.45 7.03 12.94
N ALA A 146 -27.33 6.08 12.60
CA ALA A 146 -27.73 5.00 13.49
C ALA A 146 -26.75 3.83 13.50
N VAL A 147 -26.00 3.62 12.42
CA VAL A 147 -25.16 2.44 12.22
C VAL A 147 -23.76 2.88 11.79
N GLY A 148 -22.94 3.24 12.78
CA GLY A 148 -21.52 3.54 12.58
C GLY A 148 -20.68 2.29 12.27
N GLN A 149 -19.45 2.50 11.79
CA GLN A 149 -18.49 1.41 11.61
C GLN A 149 -18.25 0.70 12.95
N PRO A 150 -18.23 -0.64 12.98
CA PRO A 150 -18.10 -1.38 14.21
C PRO A 150 -16.69 -1.23 14.78
N LYS A 151 -16.59 -1.00 16.09
CA LYS A 151 -15.31 -1.07 16.81
C LYS A 151 -14.81 -2.51 16.83
N TYR A 152 -13.50 -2.68 16.70
CA TYR A 152 -12.89 -3.99 16.80
C TYR A 152 -12.93 -4.50 18.25
N ASN A 153 -13.63 -5.61 18.49
CA ASN A 153 -13.76 -6.25 19.81
C ASN A 153 -13.11 -7.65 19.85
N GLY A 154 -12.18 -7.94 18.95
CA GLY A 154 -11.48 -9.22 18.91
C GLY A 154 -10.35 -9.33 19.94
N PRO A 155 -9.67 -10.49 20.01
CA PRO A 155 -8.52 -10.68 20.88
C PRO A 155 -7.41 -9.68 20.52
N HIS A 156 -6.76 -9.10 21.53
CA HIS A 156 -5.65 -8.17 21.36
C HIS A 156 -4.76 -8.19 22.61
N GLN A 157 -3.50 -7.79 22.46
CA GLN A 157 -2.54 -7.58 23.55
C GLN A 157 -2.10 -6.11 23.60
N LEU A 158 -3.08 -5.22 23.66
CA LEU A 158 -2.89 -3.77 23.73
C LEU A 158 -3.20 -3.30 25.14
N ASN A 159 -2.23 -2.69 25.82
CA ASN A 159 -2.43 -2.17 27.16
C ASN A 159 -3.04 -0.76 27.09
N PRO A 160 -4.21 -0.48 27.70
CA PRO A 160 -4.75 0.87 27.75
C PRO A 160 -3.87 1.76 28.63
N LEU A 161 -3.42 2.87 28.07
CA LEU A 161 -2.54 3.83 28.74
C LEU A 161 -3.30 5.12 29.06
N ASN A 162 -3.18 5.58 30.30
CA ASN A 162 -3.59 6.88 30.77
C ASN A 162 -2.33 7.75 31.02
N PRO A 163 -2.44 9.06 31.24
CA PRO A 163 -1.25 9.92 31.41
C PRO A 163 -0.29 9.44 32.50
N ALA A 164 -0.83 8.95 33.63
CA ALA A 164 -0.01 8.45 34.73
C ALA A 164 0.68 7.11 34.42
N SER A 165 -0.03 6.18 33.77
CA SER A 165 0.52 4.87 33.39
C SER A 165 1.48 5.00 32.21
N PHE A 166 1.24 5.94 31.30
CA PHE A 166 2.15 6.32 30.22
C PHE A 166 3.48 6.83 30.80
N ASP A 167 3.43 7.82 31.71
CA ASP A 167 4.66 8.35 32.33
C ASP A 167 5.40 7.25 33.12
N ARG A 168 4.68 6.43 33.88
CA ARG A 168 5.26 5.34 34.65
C ARG A 168 5.90 4.26 33.76
N LEU A 169 5.16 3.71 32.81
CA LEU A 169 5.58 2.54 32.02
C LEU A 169 6.53 2.91 30.89
N ILE A 170 6.31 4.06 30.25
CA ILE A 170 7.05 4.46 29.06
C ILE A 170 8.17 5.44 29.41
N LYS A 171 7.90 6.52 30.15
CA LYS A 171 8.97 7.50 30.46
C LYS A 171 9.93 6.96 31.53
N ARG A 172 9.43 6.35 32.60
CA ARG A 172 10.26 5.92 33.75
C ARG A 172 10.78 4.48 33.66
N VAL A 173 9.90 3.50 33.42
CA VAL A 173 10.30 2.08 33.42
C VAL A 173 11.17 1.78 32.21
N THR A 174 10.78 2.18 31.00
CA THR A 174 11.62 1.99 29.81
C THR A 174 12.93 2.78 29.85
N ALA A 175 13.06 3.85 30.66
CA ALA A 175 14.37 4.46 30.88
C ALA A 175 15.34 3.54 31.67
N LYS A 176 14.79 2.61 32.47
CA LYS A 176 15.55 1.66 33.30
C LYS A 176 15.63 0.25 32.68
N THR A 177 14.71 -0.10 31.79
CA THR A 177 14.63 -1.42 31.15
C THR A 177 14.81 -1.30 29.63
N ASP A 178 15.44 -2.27 28.98
CA ASP A 178 15.60 -2.29 27.51
C ASP A 178 14.31 -2.75 26.78
N VAL A 179 13.13 -2.51 27.36
CA VAL A 179 11.83 -2.89 26.77
C VAL A 179 11.31 -1.78 25.86
N SER A 180 11.09 -2.10 24.59
CA SER A 180 10.49 -1.18 23.61
C SER A 180 8.96 -1.18 23.72
N TRP A 181 8.36 0.00 23.52
CA TRP A 181 6.89 0.15 23.49
C TRP A 181 6.42 0.69 22.16
N VAL A 182 5.39 0.06 21.58
CA VAL A 182 4.64 0.59 20.44
C VAL A 182 3.34 1.14 20.97
N VAL A 183 3.10 2.45 20.83
CA VAL A 183 1.87 3.10 21.29
C VAL A 183 1.02 3.55 20.11
N TYR A 184 -0.21 3.08 20.11
CA TYR A 184 -1.25 3.45 19.15
C TYR A 184 -2.15 4.55 19.73
N PHE A 185 -2.06 5.74 19.16
CA PHE A 185 -2.90 6.89 19.48
C PHE A 185 -4.09 6.92 18.52
N TYR A 186 -5.29 6.82 19.08
CA TYR A 186 -6.52 6.64 18.32
C TYR A 186 -7.67 7.46 18.88
N ALA A 187 -8.68 7.67 18.04
CA ALA A 187 -9.93 8.33 18.41
C ALA A 187 -11.11 7.56 17.84
N ASP A 188 -12.10 7.28 18.69
CA ASP A 188 -13.27 6.45 18.36
C ASP A 188 -14.16 7.02 17.24
N TRP A 189 -14.17 8.34 17.06
CA TRP A 189 -14.95 9.01 16.01
C TRP A 189 -14.25 8.98 14.65
N SER A 190 -12.96 8.62 14.60
CA SER A 190 -12.20 8.62 13.36
C SER A 190 -12.36 7.29 12.64
N ASP A 191 -12.99 7.32 11.46
CA ASP A 191 -13.09 6.18 10.57
C ASP A 191 -11.72 5.57 10.24
N HIS A 192 -10.69 6.40 10.14
CA HIS A 192 -9.33 5.93 9.91
C HIS A 192 -8.84 5.06 11.07
N CYS A 193 -9.14 5.39 12.33
CA CYS A 193 -8.77 4.56 13.47
C CYS A 193 -9.54 3.22 13.44
N LEU A 194 -10.87 3.27 13.31
CA LEU A 194 -11.73 2.08 13.26
C LEU A 194 -11.27 1.08 12.19
N GLN A 195 -10.83 1.59 11.04
CA GLN A 195 -10.30 0.78 9.93
C GLN A 195 -8.95 0.12 10.23
N HIS A 196 -8.14 0.65 11.15
CA HIS A 196 -6.82 0.11 11.50
C HIS A 196 -6.79 -0.69 12.79
N ASP A 197 -7.83 -0.60 13.65
CA ASP A 197 -7.87 -1.28 14.94
C ASP A 197 -7.63 -2.80 14.82
N ALA A 198 -8.28 -3.46 13.87
CA ALA A 198 -8.11 -4.89 13.62
C ALA A 198 -6.66 -5.25 13.22
N MET A 199 -6.02 -4.39 12.41
CA MET A 199 -4.64 -4.59 12.00
C MET A 199 -3.69 -4.43 13.20
N VAL A 200 -3.87 -3.39 14.01
CA VAL A 200 -3.02 -3.11 15.17
C VAL A 200 -3.20 -4.19 16.25
N ALA A 201 -4.42 -4.68 16.45
CA ALA A 201 -4.71 -5.82 17.32
C ALA A 201 -3.93 -7.08 16.88
N ASP A 202 -3.99 -7.43 15.60
CA ASP A 202 -3.26 -8.58 15.07
C ASP A 202 -1.74 -8.41 15.20
N LEU A 203 -1.22 -7.20 14.98
CA LEU A 203 0.21 -6.90 15.18
C LEU A 203 0.60 -7.07 16.66
N SER A 204 -0.24 -6.62 17.58
CA SER A 204 0.01 -6.78 19.02
C SER A 204 0.07 -8.25 19.43
N LEU A 205 -0.84 -9.09 18.92
CA LEU A 205 -0.84 -10.52 19.23
C LEU A 205 0.40 -11.22 18.67
N LYS A 206 0.89 -10.79 17.51
CA LYS A 206 2.01 -11.42 16.83
C LYS A 206 3.37 -11.02 17.40
N TYR A 207 3.53 -9.74 17.76
CA TYR A 207 4.84 -9.15 18.06
C TYR A 207 5.08 -8.87 19.55
N THR A 208 4.06 -8.97 20.40
CA THR A 208 4.26 -8.80 21.85
C THR A 208 5.19 -9.88 22.39
N SER A 209 6.24 -9.45 23.08
CA SER A 209 7.27 -10.30 23.66
C SER A 209 7.84 -9.68 24.94
N LYS A 210 8.79 -10.34 25.61
CA LYS A 210 9.44 -9.76 26.80
C LYS A 210 10.19 -8.46 26.51
N SER A 211 10.60 -8.23 25.25
CA SER A 211 11.33 -7.03 24.82
C SER A 211 10.48 -5.99 24.11
N LEU A 212 9.27 -6.36 23.65
CA LEU A 212 8.36 -5.46 22.94
C LEU A 212 6.94 -5.55 23.52
N GLN A 213 6.40 -4.41 23.93
CA GLN A 213 5.04 -4.30 24.47
C GLN A 213 4.23 -3.32 23.63
N PHE A 214 2.91 -3.51 23.57
CA PHE A 214 2.01 -2.61 22.87
C PHE A 214 1.08 -1.88 23.84
N GLY A 215 0.83 -0.61 23.54
CA GLY A 215 -0.10 0.25 24.27
C GLY A 215 -1.08 0.95 23.34
N MET A 216 -2.23 1.33 23.88
CA MET A 216 -3.20 2.19 23.19
C MET A 216 -3.52 3.41 24.04
N VAL A 217 -3.68 4.56 23.41
CA VAL A 217 -4.07 5.83 24.03
C VAL A 217 -5.27 6.39 23.27
N ASP A 218 -6.36 6.58 23.99
CA ASP A 218 -7.55 7.27 23.49
C ASP A 218 -7.31 8.79 23.60
N VAL A 219 -7.00 9.43 22.46
CA VAL A 219 -6.69 10.87 22.42
C VAL A 219 -7.91 11.75 22.69
N ASN A 220 -9.11 11.19 22.61
CA ASN A 220 -10.33 11.91 22.93
C ASN A 220 -10.54 11.98 24.45
N LYS A 221 -10.15 10.93 25.18
CA LYS A 221 -10.16 10.92 26.66
C LYS A 221 -8.98 11.67 27.27
N PHE A 222 -7.82 11.63 26.61
CA PHE A 222 -6.57 12.21 27.11
C PHE A 222 -5.96 13.19 26.08
N PRO A 223 -6.62 14.34 25.81
CA PRO A 223 -6.14 15.31 24.83
C PRO A 223 -4.79 15.94 25.22
N GLU A 224 -4.46 15.98 26.51
CA GLU A 224 -3.15 16.41 27.01
C GLU A 224 -2.00 15.56 26.46
N LEU A 225 -2.17 14.23 26.39
CA LEU A 225 -1.16 13.35 25.80
C LEU A 225 -1.01 13.61 24.29
N ALA A 226 -2.09 13.91 23.59
CA ALA A 226 -2.02 14.25 22.17
C ALA A 226 -1.21 15.55 21.96
N ARG A 227 -1.39 16.55 22.83
CA ARG A 227 -0.64 17.81 22.80
C ARG A 227 0.84 17.61 23.11
N ASP A 228 1.18 16.76 24.08
CA ASP A 228 2.56 16.44 24.44
C ASP A 228 3.38 15.85 23.27
N PHE A 229 2.69 15.24 22.29
CA PHE A 229 3.30 14.62 21.11
C PHE A 229 2.93 15.33 19.78
N ASP A 230 2.41 16.55 19.84
CA ASP A 230 2.01 17.36 18.69
C ASP A 230 1.08 16.61 17.70
N ILE A 231 0.11 15.87 18.25
CA ILE A 231 -0.90 15.14 17.49
C ILE A 231 -2.16 16.02 17.39
N ALA A 232 -2.44 16.55 16.20
CA ALA A 232 -3.65 17.31 15.94
C ALA A 232 -4.87 16.37 15.85
N VAL A 233 -5.76 16.50 16.84
CA VAL A 233 -7.01 15.76 16.96
C VAL A 233 -8.13 16.55 16.27
N THR A 234 -8.10 16.59 14.93
CA THR A 234 -9.17 17.19 14.13
C THR A 234 -9.53 16.29 12.96
N SER A 235 -10.79 16.32 12.52
CA SER A 235 -11.27 15.47 11.41
C SER A 235 -10.62 15.78 10.07
N ALA A 236 -10.03 16.98 9.91
CA ALA A 236 -9.28 17.37 8.73
C ALA A 236 -7.79 16.95 8.77
N SER A 237 -7.28 16.55 9.94
CA SER A 237 -5.89 16.14 10.12
C SER A 237 -5.66 14.72 9.61
N TRP A 238 -4.55 14.52 8.90
CA TRP A 238 -4.09 13.20 8.45
C TRP A 238 -3.18 12.51 9.48
N GLN A 239 -3.17 12.97 10.74
CA GLN A 239 -2.31 12.39 11.79
C GLN A 239 -2.95 11.19 12.50
N LEU A 240 -4.27 11.04 12.45
CA LEU A 240 -4.94 9.92 13.10
C LEU A 240 -5.22 8.76 12.12
N PRO A 241 -4.94 7.51 12.52
CA PRO A 241 -4.25 7.12 13.75
C PRO A 241 -2.75 7.42 13.72
N THR A 242 -2.14 7.65 14.89
CA THR A 242 -0.67 7.76 15.03
C THR A 242 -0.11 6.55 15.75
N VAL A 243 0.97 5.96 15.24
CA VAL A 243 1.72 4.90 15.91
C VAL A 243 3.13 5.40 16.21
N ILE A 244 3.56 5.30 17.45
CA ILE A 244 4.88 5.78 17.91
C ILE A 244 5.62 4.65 18.62
N VAL A 245 6.91 4.49 18.33
CA VAL A 245 7.79 3.59 19.06
C VAL A 245 8.62 4.37 20.08
N PHE A 246 8.62 3.88 21.31
CA PHE A 246 9.39 4.41 22.41
C PHE A 246 10.48 3.43 22.83
N GLN A 247 11.70 3.96 22.98
CA GLN A 247 12.83 3.25 23.58
C GLN A 247 13.55 4.18 24.54
N LYS A 248 14.02 3.63 25.66
CA LYS A 248 14.68 4.39 26.73
C LYS A 248 13.93 5.65 27.17
N GLY A 249 12.59 5.60 27.15
CA GLY A 249 11.70 6.70 27.51
C GLY A 249 11.61 7.83 26.49
N LYS A 250 12.16 7.66 25.29
CA LYS A 250 12.13 8.65 24.21
C LYS A 250 11.42 8.12 22.98
N GLU A 251 10.78 9.02 22.26
CA GLU A 251 10.25 8.74 20.92
C GLU A 251 11.42 8.48 19.96
N VAL A 252 11.36 7.37 19.22
CA VAL A 252 12.39 7.01 18.25
C VAL A 252 11.89 7.15 16.83
N ILE A 253 10.64 6.74 16.57
CA ILE A 253 10.05 6.76 15.25
C ILE A 253 8.52 6.86 15.38
N ARG A 254 7.90 7.60 14.46
CA ARG A 254 6.44 7.76 14.38
C ARG A 254 5.90 7.60 12.97
N LEU A 255 4.65 7.20 12.88
CA LEU A 255 3.84 7.14 11.67
C LEU A 255 2.45 7.72 11.97
N PRO A 256 1.88 8.58 11.10
CA PRO A 256 2.48 9.20 9.92
C PRO A 256 3.64 10.14 10.28
N LYS A 257 4.54 10.40 9.32
CA LYS A 257 5.67 11.31 9.55
C LYS A 257 5.21 12.75 9.49
N VAL A 258 5.77 13.56 10.38
CA VAL A 258 5.63 15.03 10.35
C VAL A 258 6.92 15.60 9.76
N LYS A 259 6.81 16.45 8.74
CA LYS A 259 7.94 17.19 8.17
C LYS A 259 8.41 18.27 9.15
N GLU A 260 9.63 18.77 8.96
CA GLU A 260 10.18 19.90 9.73
C GLU A 260 9.28 21.15 9.61
N ASP A 261 8.60 21.33 8.47
CA ASP A 261 7.62 22.40 8.22
C ASP A 261 6.27 22.22 8.97
N GLY A 262 6.14 21.20 9.82
CA GLY A 262 4.88 20.83 10.50
C GLY A 262 3.86 20.10 9.61
N ASN A 263 4.11 20.00 8.30
CA ASN A 263 3.23 19.31 7.36
C ASN A 263 3.31 17.79 7.50
N VAL A 264 2.15 17.14 7.55
CA VAL A 264 2.04 15.69 7.71
C VAL A 264 2.17 15.01 6.36
N VAL A 265 3.09 14.03 6.27
CA VAL A 265 3.22 13.20 5.07
C VAL A 265 2.05 12.23 5.04
N LYS A 266 1.21 12.32 4.00
CA LYS A 266 0.14 11.35 3.76
C LYS A 266 0.75 9.96 3.55
N THR A 267 0.61 9.12 4.56
CA THR A 267 1.16 7.75 4.57
C THR A 267 0.02 6.77 4.67
N ILE A 268 0.02 5.76 3.79
CA ILE A 268 -0.88 4.62 3.89
C ILE A 268 -0.26 3.68 4.94
N LEU A 269 -0.99 3.41 6.02
CA LEU A 269 -0.52 2.57 7.13
C LEU A 269 -0.90 1.11 6.89
N ASP A 270 -0.28 0.47 5.91
CA ASP A 270 -0.48 -0.94 5.62
C ASP A 270 0.25 -1.84 6.64
N ARG A 271 -0.23 -3.08 6.81
CA ARG A 271 0.36 -4.03 7.76
C ARG A 271 1.86 -4.23 7.53
N THR A 272 2.24 -4.41 6.26
CA THR A 272 3.63 -4.70 5.87
C THR A 272 4.50 -3.48 6.11
N GLY A 273 4.08 -2.29 5.64
CA GLY A 273 4.78 -1.04 5.86
C GLY A 273 4.95 -0.70 7.34
N VAL A 274 3.91 -0.84 8.17
CA VAL A 274 4.01 -0.59 9.63
C VAL A 274 4.99 -1.56 10.28
N THR A 275 4.91 -2.86 9.96
CA THR A 275 5.82 -3.88 10.54
C THR A 275 7.29 -3.58 10.21
N ILE A 276 7.53 -3.21 8.96
CA ILE A 276 8.84 -2.88 8.39
C ILE A 276 9.40 -1.60 9.00
N VAL A 277 8.62 -0.51 8.94
CA VAL A 277 9.08 0.83 9.33
C VAL A 277 9.36 0.89 10.83
N LEU A 278 8.51 0.25 11.62
CA LEU A 278 8.68 0.19 13.07
C LEU A 278 9.62 -0.95 13.52
N GLN A 279 10.16 -1.73 12.59
CA GLN A 279 11.07 -2.86 12.86
C GLN A 279 10.52 -3.85 13.90
N LEU A 280 9.20 -4.13 13.86
CA LEU A 280 8.51 -4.88 14.92
C LEU A 280 9.12 -6.29 15.16
N GLU A 281 9.59 -6.95 14.10
CA GLU A 281 10.26 -8.25 14.18
C GLU A 281 11.62 -8.18 14.89
N GLU A 282 12.41 -7.13 14.67
CA GLU A 282 13.70 -6.96 15.34
C GLU A 282 13.50 -6.63 16.81
N LEU A 283 12.53 -5.75 17.09
CA LEU A 283 12.18 -5.33 18.45
C LEU A 283 11.59 -6.49 19.27
N SER A 284 10.76 -7.34 18.68
CA SER A 284 10.20 -8.51 19.37
C SER A 284 11.27 -9.55 19.72
N GLN A 285 12.36 -9.61 18.95
CA GLN A 285 13.54 -10.46 19.21
C GLN A 285 14.54 -9.82 20.20
N GLY A 286 14.27 -8.62 20.69
CA GLY A 286 15.13 -7.90 21.64
C GLY A 286 16.38 -7.27 21.01
N LYS A 287 16.42 -7.15 19.68
CA LYS A 287 17.48 -6.40 19.00
C LYS A 287 17.21 -4.91 19.15
N LYS A 288 18.27 -4.12 19.33
CA LYS A 288 18.14 -2.65 19.29
C LYS A 288 17.73 -2.25 17.87
N GLY A 289 16.55 -1.64 17.76
CA GLY A 289 16.06 -1.09 16.50
C GLY A 289 17.09 -0.12 15.95
N ASN A 290 17.67 -0.46 14.80
CA ASN A 290 18.54 0.46 14.08
C ASN A 290 17.66 1.28 13.16
N PHE A 291 16.86 2.15 13.76
CA PHE A 291 15.87 2.90 13.03
C PHE A 291 16.59 3.78 12.01
N PRO A 292 16.23 3.67 10.73
CA PRO A 292 16.93 4.40 9.71
C PRO A 292 16.83 5.90 9.98
N THR A 293 17.97 6.60 10.09
CA THR A 293 18.01 8.04 9.81
C THR A 293 17.57 8.26 8.36
N ALA A 294 17.08 9.45 8.01
CA ALA A 294 16.38 9.77 6.75
C ALA A 294 17.02 9.19 5.44
N GLY A 295 18.31 8.86 5.45
CA GLY A 295 19.02 8.16 4.35
C GLY A 295 18.82 6.63 4.25
N ARG A 296 18.59 5.89 5.33
CA ARG A 296 18.55 4.41 5.36
C ARG A 296 17.16 3.80 5.09
N TRP A 297 16.14 4.65 4.93
CA TRP A 297 14.76 4.30 4.53
C TRP A 297 14.65 3.69 3.12
N ALA A 298 15.70 3.84 2.32
CA ALA A 298 15.76 3.32 0.96
C ALA A 298 15.67 1.78 0.91
N ALA A 299 16.23 1.07 1.90
CA ALA A 299 16.38 -0.38 1.89
C ALA A 299 15.11 -1.13 2.33
N HIS A 300 14.36 -0.63 3.31
CA HIS A 300 13.21 -1.37 3.86
C HIS A 300 11.91 -1.21 3.03
N SER A 301 11.73 -0.08 2.33
CA SER A 301 10.71 0.04 1.27
C SER A 301 10.94 -0.96 0.13
N ALA A 302 12.17 -1.46 -0.07
CA ALA A 302 12.46 -2.42 -1.13
C ALA A 302 11.73 -3.77 -0.96
N MET A 303 11.32 -4.14 0.26
CA MET A 303 10.63 -5.42 0.51
C MET A 303 9.13 -5.36 0.16
N GLY A 304 8.46 -4.24 0.43
CA GLY A 304 7.09 -3.99 -0.04
C GLY A 304 7.03 -3.70 -1.55
N ASP A 305 8.05 -3.01 -2.06
CA ASP A 305 8.25 -2.81 -3.49
C ASP A 305 8.49 -4.15 -4.22
N SER A 306 9.15 -5.14 -3.60
CA SER A 306 9.42 -6.47 -4.17
C SER A 306 8.14 -7.28 -4.39
N LEU A 307 7.16 -7.22 -3.47
CA LEU A 307 5.88 -7.90 -3.65
C LEU A 307 5.03 -7.24 -4.74
N GLY A 308 5.01 -5.90 -4.78
CA GLY A 308 4.35 -5.12 -5.85
C GLY A 308 5.01 -5.30 -7.22
N GLU A 309 6.34 -5.43 -7.25
CA GLU A 309 7.15 -5.74 -8.44
C GLU A 309 6.88 -7.16 -8.92
N CYS A 310 6.74 -8.14 -8.02
CA CYS A 310 6.39 -9.51 -8.36
C CYS A 310 4.96 -9.61 -8.92
N CYS A 311 3.96 -9.01 -8.24
CA CYS A 311 2.57 -9.03 -8.72
C CYS A 311 2.39 -8.27 -10.04
N SER A 312 2.98 -7.07 -10.17
CA SER A 312 2.89 -6.28 -11.40
C SER A 312 3.70 -6.92 -12.54
N GLY A 313 4.84 -7.53 -12.24
CA GLY A 313 5.65 -8.29 -13.17
C GLY A 313 4.96 -9.54 -13.68
N SER A 314 4.32 -10.33 -12.80
CA SER A 314 3.54 -11.50 -13.18
C SER A 314 2.30 -11.14 -14.00
N ALA A 315 1.58 -10.08 -13.63
CA ALA A 315 0.45 -9.58 -14.42
C ALA A 315 0.89 -9.12 -15.82
N LEU A 316 1.99 -8.35 -15.89
CA LEU A 316 2.58 -7.89 -17.16
C LEU A 316 3.05 -9.08 -18.03
N PHE A 317 3.61 -10.14 -17.42
CA PHE A 317 3.99 -11.37 -18.12
C PHE A 317 2.78 -12.04 -18.77
N ILE A 318 1.64 -12.11 -18.08
CA ILE A 318 0.40 -12.71 -18.60
C ILE A 318 -0.16 -11.88 -19.76
N PHE A 319 -0.25 -10.55 -19.60
CA PHE A 319 -0.77 -9.68 -20.65
C PHE A 319 0.09 -9.74 -21.92
N ASN A 320 1.42 -9.64 -21.79
CA ASN A 320 2.35 -9.81 -22.92
C ASN A 320 2.20 -11.20 -23.59
N GLY A 321 1.86 -12.24 -22.83
CA GLY A 321 1.63 -13.58 -23.36
C GLY A 321 0.39 -13.67 -24.25
N VAL A 322 -0.70 -13.04 -23.83
CA VAL A 322 -1.92 -12.95 -24.64
C VAL A 322 -1.62 -12.15 -25.92
N ASP A 323 -0.96 -11.00 -25.79
CA ASP A 323 -0.64 -10.12 -26.93
C ASP A 323 0.33 -10.77 -27.92
N LEU A 324 1.30 -11.56 -27.44
CA LEU A 324 2.19 -12.33 -28.30
C LEU A 324 1.42 -13.37 -29.12
N ILE A 325 0.54 -14.14 -28.48
CA ILE A 325 -0.25 -15.17 -29.17
C ILE A 325 -1.17 -14.51 -30.20
N CYS A 326 -1.89 -13.46 -29.82
CA CYS A 326 -2.73 -12.68 -30.72
C CYS A 326 -1.92 -12.09 -31.88
N GLY A 327 -0.75 -11.52 -31.61
CA GLY A 327 0.15 -10.96 -32.61
C GLY A 327 0.64 -11.99 -33.62
N ILE A 328 1.04 -13.19 -33.16
CA ILE A 328 1.46 -14.29 -34.04
C ILE A 328 0.30 -14.74 -34.92
N VAL A 329 -0.89 -14.97 -34.33
CA VAL A 329 -2.08 -15.40 -35.07
C VAL A 329 -2.45 -14.39 -36.14
N LEU A 330 -2.49 -13.10 -35.81
CA LEU A 330 -2.80 -12.03 -36.76
C LEU A 330 -1.75 -11.94 -37.88
N THR A 331 -0.47 -12.05 -37.54
CA THR A 331 0.64 -12.01 -38.50
C THR A 331 0.55 -13.17 -39.50
N VAL A 332 0.39 -14.41 -38.99
CA VAL A 332 0.29 -15.61 -39.82
C VAL A 332 -0.95 -15.57 -40.70
N TYR A 333 -2.11 -15.20 -40.13
CA TYR A 333 -3.36 -15.09 -40.88
C TYR A 333 -3.27 -14.01 -41.96
N SER A 334 -2.67 -12.86 -41.65
CA SER A 334 -2.50 -11.79 -42.61
C SER A 334 -1.55 -12.15 -43.76
N LEU A 335 -0.46 -12.87 -43.47
CA LEU A 335 0.45 -13.38 -44.51
C LEU A 335 -0.27 -14.41 -45.38
N TYR A 336 -1.08 -15.29 -44.79
CA TYR A 336 -1.89 -16.24 -45.53
C TYR A 336 -2.86 -15.54 -46.50
N LEU A 337 -3.53 -14.46 -46.07
CA LEU A 337 -4.41 -13.68 -46.95
C LEU A 337 -3.65 -13.02 -48.11
N GLY A 338 -2.49 -12.43 -47.82
CA GLY A 338 -1.69 -11.71 -48.82
C GLY A 338 -1.03 -12.64 -49.85
N VAL A 339 -0.42 -13.74 -49.42
CA VAL A 339 0.30 -14.67 -50.31
C VAL A 339 -0.64 -15.40 -51.26
N ASN A 340 -1.85 -15.76 -50.80
CA ASN A 340 -2.84 -16.46 -51.61
C ASN A 340 -3.74 -15.52 -52.43
N GLY A 341 -3.54 -14.19 -52.32
CA GLY A 341 -4.34 -13.21 -53.06
C GLY A 341 -5.83 -13.18 -52.66
N TYR A 342 -6.18 -13.62 -51.44
CA TYR A 342 -7.57 -13.64 -50.97
C TYR A 342 -8.10 -12.27 -50.56
N ALA A 343 -7.21 -11.32 -50.26
CA ALA A 343 -7.56 -9.99 -49.81
C ALA A 343 -6.69 -8.91 -50.49
N PRO A 344 -7.24 -7.71 -50.73
CA PRO A 344 -6.48 -6.60 -51.26
C PRO A 344 -5.49 -6.03 -50.23
N LEU A 345 -4.43 -5.37 -50.73
CA LEU A 345 -3.32 -4.83 -49.90
C LEU A 345 -3.79 -3.94 -48.74
N TRP A 346 -4.80 -3.10 -48.98
CA TRP A 346 -5.33 -2.19 -47.96
C TRP A 346 -6.01 -2.90 -46.79
N LEU A 347 -6.40 -4.17 -46.94
CA LEU A 347 -7.03 -4.96 -45.89
C LEU A 347 -6.02 -5.78 -45.11
N TYR A 348 -5.14 -6.52 -45.77
CA TYR A 348 -4.19 -7.38 -45.06
C TYR A 348 -2.94 -6.62 -44.57
N ALA A 349 -2.44 -5.58 -45.25
CA ALA A 349 -1.23 -4.88 -44.79
C ALA A 349 -1.38 -4.22 -43.39
N PRO A 350 -2.52 -3.57 -43.04
CA PRO A 350 -2.73 -3.07 -41.68
C PRO A 350 -2.80 -4.18 -40.62
N ILE A 351 -3.43 -5.32 -40.95
CA ILE A 351 -3.53 -6.48 -40.03
C ILE A 351 -2.12 -7.06 -39.77
N LEU A 352 -1.29 -7.16 -40.81
CA LEU A 352 0.12 -7.54 -40.69
C LEU A 352 0.90 -6.54 -39.82
N GLY A 353 0.66 -5.25 -39.99
CA GLY A 353 1.28 -4.18 -39.20
C GLY A 353 0.91 -4.27 -37.71
N VAL A 354 -0.37 -4.44 -37.40
CA VAL A 354 -0.86 -4.61 -36.01
C VAL A 354 -0.30 -5.89 -35.39
N GLY A 355 -0.34 -7.01 -36.12
CA GLY A 355 0.21 -8.28 -35.66
C GLY A 355 1.72 -8.19 -35.35
N GLY A 356 2.50 -7.60 -36.26
CA GLY A 356 3.93 -7.37 -36.08
C GLY A 356 4.23 -6.44 -34.90
N LEU A 357 3.45 -5.37 -34.73
CA LEU A 357 3.59 -4.43 -33.61
C LEU A 357 3.33 -5.12 -32.26
N LEU A 358 2.29 -5.94 -32.15
CA LEU A 358 1.98 -6.71 -30.94
C LEU A 358 3.10 -7.69 -30.57
N VAL A 359 3.66 -8.40 -31.56
CA VAL A 359 4.80 -9.30 -31.33
C VAL A 359 6.02 -8.52 -30.85
N LEU A 360 6.40 -7.45 -31.55
CA LEU A 360 7.56 -6.64 -31.22
C LEU A 360 7.42 -6.00 -29.83
N ALA A 361 6.28 -5.40 -29.53
CA ALA A 361 6.02 -4.76 -28.24
C ALA A 361 6.01 -5.78 -27.09
N SER A 362 5.51 -6.99 -27.31
CA SER A 362 5.51 -8.06 -26.29
C SER A 362 6.93 -8.56 -26.00
N LEU A 363 7.76 -8.74 -27.04
CA LEU A 363 9.17 -9.12 -26.87
C LEU A 363 9.99 -8.01 -26.19
N MET A 364 9.79 -6.75 -26.57
CA MET A 364 10.43 -5.60 -25.93
C MET A 364 10.01 -5.44 -24.46
N SER A 365 8.73 -5.69 -24.17
CA SER A 365 8.16 -5.64 -22.81
C SER A 365 8.73 -6.77 -21.93
N TRP A 366 8.84 -8.00 -22.44
CA TRP A 366 9.49 -9.10 -21.72
C TRP A 366 10.99 -8.87 -21.51
N CYS A 367 11.72 -8.37 -22.51
CA CYS A 367 13.12 -8.01 -22.36
C CYS A 367 13.30 -6.90 -21.30
N GLY A 368 12.42 -5.89 -21.34
CA GLY A 368 12.37 -4.83 -20.34
C GLY A 368 11.99 -5.33 -18.94
N ALA A 369 11.12 -6.32 -18.83
CA ALA A 369 10.72 -6.93 -17.57
C ALA A 369 11.81 -7.84 -16.99
N ALA A 370 12.53 -8.61 -17.82
CA ALA A 370 13.58 -9.53 -17.41
C ALA A 370 14.90 -8.83 -17.02
N HIS A 371 15.23 -7.70 -17.67
CA HIS A 371 16.48 -6.98 -17.43
C HIS A 371 16.25 -5.54 -16.93
N THR A 372 16.76 -5.25 -15.72
CA THR A 372 16.66 -3.92 -15.07
C THR A 372 17.41 -2.80 -15.80
N SER A 373 18.36 -3.16 -16.68
CA SER A 373 19.13 -2.27 -17.54
C SER A 373 18.32 -1.73 -18.73
N CYS A 374 17.26 -2.43 -19.15
CA CYS A 374 16.47 -2.11 -20.35
C CYS A 374 15.13 -1.43 -20.03
N SER A 375 15.10 -0.50 -19.05
CA SER A 375 13.88 0.22 -18.67
C SER A 375 13.30 1.06 -19.82
N LEU A 376 14.14 1.43 -20.79
CA LEU A 376 13.72 2.12 -22.01
C LEU A 376 12.84 1.23 -22.90
N CYS A 377 13.15 -0.07 -23.02
CA CYS A 377 12.33 -1.01 -23.79
C CYS A 377 10.92 -1.15 -23.20
N LEU A 378 10.81 -1.13 -21.88
CA LEU A 378 9.53 -1.17 -21.18
C LEU A 378 8.69 0.08 -21.48
N SER A 379 9.30 1.28 -21.41
CA SER A 379 8.63 2.54 -21.71
C SER A 379 8.22 2.65 -23.19
N ILE A 380 9.09 2.26 -24.12
CA ILE A 380 8.79 2.29 -25.57
C ILE A 380 7.68 1.29 -25.90
N SER A 381 7.76 0.05 -25.39
CA SER A 381 6.73 -0.95 -25.66
C SER A 381 5.35 -0.52 -25.16
N SER A 382 5.31 0.12 -23.98
CA SER A 382 4.08 0.66 -23.41
C SER A 382 3.55 1.87 -24.19
N GLY A 383 4.42 2.76 -24.67
CA GLY A 383 4.00 3.90 -25.49
C GLY A 383 3.43 3.48 -26.85
N LEU A 384 4.03 2.49 -27.50
CA LEU A 384 3.58 1.97 -28.79
C LEU A 384 2.17 1.37 -28.71
N LEU A 385 1.87 0.62 -27.66
CA LEU A 385 0.55 -0.01 -27.50
C LEU A 385 -0.52 0.92 -26.96
N VAL A 386 -0.14 2.02 -26.29
CA VAL A 386 -1.09 3.10 -25.99
C VAL A 386 -1.61 3.74 -27.28
N LEU A 387 -0.79 3.88 -28.32
CA LEU A 387 -1.28 4.37 -29.61
C LEU A 387 -2.26 3.40 -30.26
N LEU A 388 -1.99 2.09 -30.15
CA LEU A 388 -2.89 1.04 -30.63
C LEU A 388 -4.22 1.06 -29.87
N SER A 389 -4.20 1.18 -28.54
CA SER A 389 -5.43 1.23 -27.73
C SER A 389 -6.24 2.51 -27.95
N LEU A 390 -5.57 3.63 -28.23
CA LEU A 390 -6.25 4.85 -28.68
C LEU A 390 -6.94 4.66 -30.04
N ALA A 391 -6.34 3.91 -30.96
CA ALA A 391 -6.98 3.57 -32.22
C ALA A 391 -8.17 2.61 -32.02
N GLU A 392 -8.05 1.62 -31.13
CA GLU A 392 -9.13 0.68 -30.80
C GLU A 392 -10.34 1.38 -30.19
N VAL A 393 -10.15 2.27 -29.21
CA VAL A 393 -11.25 3.02 -28.60
C VAL A 393 -11.88 3.99 -29.61
N THR A 394 -11.07 4.63 -30.47
CA THR A 394 -11.57 5.50 -31.53
C THR A 394 -12.44 4.71 -32.51
N LEU A 395 -11.98 3.53 -32.95
CA LEU A 395 -12.72 2.65 -33.83
C LEU A 395 -14.00 2.12 -33.17
N ALA A 396 -13.95 1.77 -31.89
CA ALA A 396 -15.13 1.36 -31.12
C ALA A 396 -16.18 2.47 -31.08
N ILE A 397 -15.77 3.71 -30.81
CA ILE A 397 -16.66 4.89 -30.82
C ILE A 397 -17.27 5.09 -32.21
N VAL A 398 -16.46 4.98 -33.28
CA VAL A 398 -16.97 5.08 -34.66
C VAL A 398 -18.01 4.00 -34.94
N ILE A 399 -17.78 2.74 -34.56
CA ILE A 399 -18.74 1.65 -34.77
C ILE A 399 -20.04 1.87 -33.98
N LEU A 400 -19.93 2.33 -32.73
CA LEU A 400 -21.09 2.62 -31.87
C LEU A 400 -21.94 3.78 -32.40
N THR A 401 -21.31 4.79 -33.01
CA THR A 401 -21.98 5.97 -33.57
C THR A 401 -22.54 5.74 -34.98
N GLN A 402 -21.87 4.95 -35.81
CA GLN A 402 -22.22 4.68 -37.22
C GLN A 402 -23.21 3.52 -37.38
N GLY A 403 -23.91 3.08 -36.32
CA GLY A 403 -24.76 1.88 -36.35
C GLY A 403 -25.87 1.89 -37.41
N ALA A 404 -26.35 3.06 -37.84
CA ALA A 404 -27.32 3.18 -38.94
C ALA A 404 -26.67 3.04 -40.32
N ALA A 405 -25.47 3.59 -40.51
CA ALA A 405 -24.69 3.46 -41.74
C ALA A 405 -24.26 2.01 -41.98
N ILE A 406 -23.86 1.29 -40.92
CA ILE A 406 -23.51 -0.14 -40.99
C ILE A 406 -24.70 -0.97 -41.47
N ASN A 407 -25.90 -0.73 -40.92
CA ASN A 407 -27.11 -1.42 -41.36
C ASN A 407 -27.41 -1.17 -42.84
N LYS A 408 -27.29 0.10 -43.28
CA LYS A 408 -27.51 0.47 -44.67
C LYS A 408 -26.50 -0.22 -45.59
N PHE A 409 -25.21 -0.19 -45.23
CA PHE A 409 -24.15 -0.85 -45.99
C PHE A 409 -24.38 -2.35 -46.15
N LEU A 410 -24.74 -3.06 -45.07
CA LEU A 410 -24.98 -4.50 -45.09
C LEU A 410 -26.15 -4.89 -46.00
N ARG A 411 -27.21 -4.06 -46.06
CA ARG A 411 -28.35 -4.26 -46.96
C ARG A 411 -27.99 -3.97 -48.41
N ASP A 412 -27.30 -2.87 -48.65
CA ASP A 412 -26.92 -2.43 -50.00
C ASP A 412 -25.92 -3.41 -50.66
N HIS A 413 -25.07 -4.08 -49.87
CA HIS A 413 -24.05 -5.02 -50.37
C HIS A 413 -24.39 -6.49 -50.07
N GLN A 414 -25.63 -6.82 -49.73
CA GLN A 414 -26.02 -8.19 -49.36
C GLN A 414 -25.70 -9.22 -50.46
N ALA A 415 -25.98 -8.86 -51.72
CA ALA A 415 -25.75 -9.73 -52.87
C ALA A 415 -24.26 -9.94 -53.17
N GLU A 416 -23.44 -8.91 -52.99
CA GLU A 416 -21.98 -8.95 -53.19
C GLU A 416 -21.28 -9.79 -52.11
N LEU A 417 -21.72 -9.65 -50.86
CA LEU A 417 -21.22 -10.40 -49.72
C LEU A 417 -21.76 -11.83 -49.62
N LYS A 418 -22.66 -12.23 -50.54
CA LYS A 418 -23.31 -13.56 -50.58
C LYS A 418 -23.98 -13.94 -49.25
N LEU A 419 -24.60 -12.96 -48.58
CA LEU A 419 -25.25 -13.15 -47.27
C LEU A 419 -26.69 -13.64 -47.42
N THR A 420 -27.04 -14.73 -46.73
CA THR A 420 -28.45 -15.14 -46.59
C THR A 420 -29.22 -14.21 -45.65
N ASP A 421 -30.54 -14.10 -45.80
CA ASP A 421 -31.39 -13.23 -44.96
C ASP A 421 -31.26 -13.52 -43.46
N LYS A 422 -31.04 -14.79 -43.11
CA LYS A 422 -30.79 -15.20 -41.72
C LYS A 422 -29.46 -14.64 -41.20
N GLN A 423 -28.40 -14.70 -42.01
CA GLN A 423 -27.08 -14.16 -41.67
C GLN A 423 -27.12 -12.64 -41.58
N LEU A 424 -27.81 -11.96 -42.51
CA LEU A 424 -27.98 -10.51 -42.48
C LEU A 424 -28.63 -10.05 -41.18
N ARG A 425 -29.75 -10.68 -40.77
CA ARG A 425 -30.41 -10.37 -39.50
C ARG A 425 -29.51 -10.62 -38.28
N GLN A 426 -28.66 -11.64 -38.33
CA GLN A 426 -27.69 -11.91 -37.26
C GLN A 426 -26.61 -10.84 -37.18
N PHE A 427 -26.08 -10.37 -38.32
CA PHE A 427 -25.12 -9.27 -38.38
C PHE A 427 -25.73 -7.95 -37.91
N GLU A 428 -26.97 -7.63 -38.30
CA GLU A 428 -27.66 -6.42 -37.83
C GLU A 428 -27.90 -6.44 -36.32
N LYS A 429 -28.27 -7.61 -35.76
CA LYS A 429 -28.48 -7.78 -34.31
C LYS A 429 -27.17 -7.64 -33.52
N ASN A 430 -26.07 -8.17 -34.06
CA ASN A 430 -24.78 -8.22 -33.38
C ASN A 430 -23.78 -7.18 -33.89
N LYS A 431 -24.23 -6.14 -34.61
CA LYS A 431 -23.36 -5.14 -35.26
C LYS A 431 -22.43 -4.38 -34.32
N PHE A 432 -22.77 -4.28 -33.04
CA PHE A 432 -21.95 -3.61 -32.01
C PHE A 432 -21.00 -4.57 -31.29
N PHE A 433 -21.09 -5.88 -31.55
CA PHE A 433 -20.22 -6.88 -30.93
C PHE A 433 -18.71 -6.56 -31.15
N PRO A 434 -18.26 -6.17 -32.36
CA PRO A 434 -16.87 -5.77 -32.56
C PRO A 434 -16.45 -4.58 -31.70
N ALA A 435 -17.35 -3.61 -31.46
CA ALA A 435 -17.05 -2.47 -30.59
C ALA A 435 -16.86 -2.88 -29.13
N TYR A 436 -17.67 -3.81 -28.61
CA TYR A 436 -17.48 -4.33 -27.26
C TYR A 436 -16.17 -5.11 -27.11
N VAL A 437 -15.76 -5.85 -28.13
CA VAL A 437 -14.47 -6.53 -28.16
C VAL A 437 -13.32 -5.50 -28.14
N LEU A 438 -13.39 -4.46 -28.96
CA LEU A 438 -12.40 -3.37 -28.98
C LEU A 438 -12.30 -2.62 -27.64
N LEU A 439 -13.43 -2.38 -26.96
CA LEU A 439 -13.43 -1.78 -25.61
C LEU A 439 -12.81 -2.71 -24.57
N GLY A 440 -13.02 -4.02 -24.70
CA GLY A 440 -12.37 -5.02 -23.86
C GLY A 440 -10.85 -5.06 -24.06
N LEU A 441 -10.39 -4.97 -25.32
CA LEU A 441 -8.96 -4.89 -25.67
C LEU A 441 -8.34 -3.59 -25.13
N PHE A 442 -9.01 -2.45 -25.30
CA PHE A 442 -8.60 -1.18 -24.70
C PHE A 442 -8.44 -1.27 -23.17
N ALA A 443 -9.40 -1.90 -22.48
CA ALA A 443 -9.34 -2.08 -21.03
C ALA A 443 -8.17 -2.99 -20.62
N MET A 444 -7.92 -4.06 -21.38
CA MET A 444 -6.77 -4.95 -21.17
C MET A 444 -5.44 -4.20 -21.34
N GLU A 445 -5.30 -3.40 -22.40
CA GLU A 445 -4.10 -2.61 -22.65
C GLU A 445 -3.90 -1.51 -21.61
N LEU A 446 -4.99 -0.91 -21.11
CA LEU A 446 -4.93 0.06 -20.00
C LEU A 446 -4.43 -0.58 -18.70
N LEU A 447 -4.87 -1.81 -18.40
CA LEU A 447 -4.37 -2.58 -17.27
C LEU A 447 -2.89 -2.94 -17.46
N ARG A 448 -2.51 -3.37 -18.66
CA ARG A 448 -1.11 -3.62 -19.03
C ARG A 448 -0.24 -2.37 -18.85
N PHE A 449 -0.69 -1.21 -19.33
CA PHE A 449 -0.03 0.08 -19.14
C PHE A 449 0.12 0.42 -17.65
N CYS A 450 -0.92 0.21 -16.84
CA CYS A 450 -0.85 0.43 -15.40
C CYS A 450 0.21 -0.46 -14.73
N CYS A 451 0.26 -1.75 -15.08
CA CYS A 451 1.28 -2.68 -14.58
C CYS A 451 2.70 -2.25 -15.01
N SER A 452 2.86 -1.88 -16.28
CA SER A 452 4.13 -1.42 -16.86
C SER A 452 4.63 -0.12 -16.20
N SER A 453 3.74 0.85 -16.00
CA SER A 453 4.04 2.13 -15.35
C SER A 453 4.38 1.96 -13.87
N GLU A 454 3.67 1.10 -13.14
CA GLU A 454 3.99 0.80 -11.73
C GLU A 454 5.37 0.15 -11.63
N LEU A 455 5.67 -0.84 -12.48
CA LEU A 455 6.97 -1.50 -12.53
C LEU A 455 8.09 -0.51 -12.87
N GLN A 456 7.88 0.41 -13.82
CA GLN A 456 8.84 1.44 -14.17
C GLN A 456 9.08 2.41 -13.00
N ARG A 457 8.02 2.88 -12.33
CA ARG A 457 8.12 3.78 -11.17
C ARG A 457 8.83 3.13 -10.00
N VAL A 458 8.61 1.84 -9.75
CA VAL A 458 9.32 1.09 -8.69
C VAL A 458 10.82 1.03 -9.01
N ARG A 459 11.18 0.72 -10.26
CA ARG A 459 12.58 0.62 -10.71
C ARG A 459 13.31 1.96 -10.74
N GLU A 460 12.65 3.04 -11.17
CA GLU A 460 13.22 4.39 -11.10
C GLU A 460 13.46 4.82 -9.65
N ARG A 461 12.52 4.53 -8.75
CA ARG A 461 12.71 4.74 -7.30
C ARG A 461 13.87 3.92 -6.75
N GLN A 462 14.08 2.68 -7.20
CA GLN A 462 15.26 1.88 -6.83
C GLN A 462 16.57 2.49 -7.37
N LYS A 463 16.63 2.88 -8.65
CA LYS A 463 17.83 3.51 -9.26
C LYS A 463 18.23 4.81 -8.54
N PHE A 464 17.26 5.68 -8.23
CA PHE A 464 17.50 6.90 -7.46
C PHE A 464 17.99 6.59 -6.04
N ARG A 465 17.42 5.56 -5.40
CA ARG A 465 17.85 5.08 -4.08
C ARG A 465 19.29 4.58 -4.08
N TYR A 466 19.70 3.76 -5.05
CA TYR A 466 21.08 3.28 -5.15
C TYR A 466 22.08 4.42 -5.33
N ARG A 467 21.76 5.42 -6.17
CA ARG A 467 22.61 6.61 -6.33
C ARG A 467 22.73 7.41 -5.03
N LYS A 468 21.62 7.59 -4.30
CA LYS A 468 21.62 8.30 -3.02
C LYS A 468 22.40 7.54 -1.94
N LEU A 469 22.26 6.21 -1.86
CA LEU A 469 23.04 5.38 -0.95
C LEU A 469 24.53 5.41 -1.27
N SER A 470 24.91 5.40 -2.55
CA SER A 470 26.31 5.56 -2.95
C SER A 470 26.84 6.91 -2.53
N ALA A 471 26.12 8.00 -2.81
CA ALA A 471 26.52 9.34 -2.42
C ALA A 471 26.65 9.51 -0.88
N LEU A 472 25.77 8.87 -0.11
CA LEU A 472 25.86 8.87 1.35
C LEU A 472 27.07 8.09 1.87
N ARG A 473 27.39 6.94 1.27
CA ARG A 473 28.59 6.16 1.60
C ARG A 473 29.86 6.94 1.28
N ASP A 474 29.91 7.58 0.11
CA ASP A 474 31.04 8.42 -0.29
C ASP A 474 31.23 9.60 0.68
N LEU A 475 30.12 10.18 1.19
CA LEU A 475 30.17 11.23 2.21
C LEU A 475 30.69 10.70 3.56
N GLU A 476 30.26 9.52 3.98
CA GLU A 476 30.72 8.86 5.22
C GLU A 476 32.21 8.53 5.15
N ASP A 477 32.71 8.03 4.03
CA ASP A 477 34.14 7.76 3.80
C ASP A 477 34.98 9.05 3.84
N ASN A 478 34.46 10.15 3.26
CA ASN A 478 35.10 11.48 3.36
C ASN A 478 35.12 12.01 4.81
N LEU A 479 34.08 11.75 5.60
CA LEU A 479 34.03 12.21 6.99
C LEU A 479 35.00 11.42 7.88
N ILE A 480 35.13 10.11 7.64
CA ILE A 480 36.09 9.23 8.33
C ILE A 480 37.53 9.66 8.01
N THR A 481 37.83 10.01 6.76
CA THR A 481 39.17 10.47 6.36
C THR A 481 39.53 11.80 7.01
N VAL A 482 38.64 12.80 6.97
CA VAL A 482 38.83 14.09 7.66
C VAL A 482 39.03 13.90 9.17
N LYS A 483 38.26 13.01 9.81
CA LYS A 483 38.42 12.72 11.24
C LYS A 483 39.78 12.12 11.55
N LYS A 484 40.28 11.18 10.72
CA LYS A 484 41.62 10.60 10.86
C LYS A 484 42.71 11.66 10.71
N GLU A 485 42.59 12.57 9.73
CA GLU A 485 43.53 13.67 9.55
C GLU A 485 43.56 14.59 10.78
N HIS A 486 42.39 14.90 11.35
CA HIS A 486 42.29 15.71 12.56
C HIS A 486 42.92 15.02 13.78
N GLU A 487 42.67 13.73 14.00
CA GLU A 487 43.31 12.94 15.08
C GLU A 487 44.84 12.87 14.92
N ILE A 488 45.33 12.72 13.69
CA ILE A 488 46.76 12.74 13.39
C ILE A 488 47.34 14.11 13.71
N SER A 489 46.69 15.18 13.24
CA SER A 489 47.10 16.57 13.50
C SER A 489 47.15 16.89 15.00
N SER A 490 46.13 16.48 15.77
CA SER A 490 46.10 16.66 17.23
C SER A 490 47.24 15.90 17.91
N LYS A 491 47.52 14.65 17.51
CA LYS A 491 48.66 13.89 18.06
C LYS A 491 49.99 14.58 17.80
N TYR A 492 50.20 15.12 16.60
CA TYR A 492 51.41 15.89 16.29
C TYR A 492 51.49 17.20 17.08
N ALA A 493 50.37 17.87 17.32
CA ALA A 493 50.31 19.06 18.16
C ALA A 493 50.66 18.75 19.63
N ASP A 494 50.10 17.69 20.21
CA ASP A 494 50.39 17.23 21.57
C ASP A 494 51.87 16.81 21.71
N LEU A 495 52.40 16.09 20.73
CA LEU A 495 53.83 15.75 20.69
C LEU A 495 54.67 17.03 20.66
N ARG A 496 54.36 17.97 19.77
CA ARG A 496 55.09 19.24 19.64
C ARG A 496 55.09 20.02 20.96
N GLU A 497 53.96 20.08 21.65
CA GLU A 497 53.84 20.73 22.95
C GLU A 497 54.64 20.00 24.05
N LYS A 498 54.62 18.67 24.04
CA LYS A 498 55.42 17.84 24.95
C LYS A 498 56.93 18.02 24.74
N TYR A 499 57.39 18.09 23.49
CA TYR A 499 58.78 18.40 23.16
C TYR A 499 59.14 19.83 23.58
N LYS A 500 58.28 20.81 23.29
CA LYS A 500 58.46 22.19 23.75
C LYS A 500 58.64 22.24 25.28
N ASN A 501 57.75 21.62 26.05
CA ASN A 501 57.83 21.62 27.51
C ASN A 501 59.07 20.89 28.06
N LYS A 502 59.57 19.86 27.35
CA LYS A 502 60.79 19.14 27.73
C LYS A 502 62.08 19.96 27.56
N TYR A 503 62.12 20.87 26.59
CA TYR A 503 63.32 21.68 26.27
C TYR A 503 63.20 23.15 26.66
N THR A 504 62.03 23.60 27.15
CA THR A 504 61.79 24.99 27.63
C THR A 504 61.77 25.10 29.15
N ALA A 505 62.40 24.16 29.87
CA ALA A 505 62.67 24.32 31.31
C ALA A 505 64.12 24.79 31.52
N PRO A 506 64.41 26.10 31.55
CA PRO A 506 65.66 26.58 32.09
C PRO A 506 65.62 26.48 33.61
N ASP A 507 66.48 25.62 34.15
CA ASP A 507 66.85 25.59 35.55
C ASP A 507 67.59 26.90 35.89
N LEU A 508 66.86 27.88 36.42
CA LEU A 508 67.40 29.18 36.87
C LEU A 508 67.39 29.28 38.40
N THR A 509 67.76 28.21 39.12
CA THR A 509 67.93 28.28 40.58
C THR A 509 69.24 27.71 41.13
N LYS A 510 70.23 27.38 40.29
CA LYS A 510 71.59 27.06 40.77
C LYS A 510 72.67 27.67 39.88
N ALA A 511 72.99 28.94 40.09
CA ALA A 511 74.24 29.52 39.65
C ALA A 511 74.82 30.41 40.76
N THR A 512 75.98 30.00 41.27
CA THR A 512 76.84 30.72 42.20
C THR A 512 77.43 31.99 41.55
N PRO A 513 77.73 33.04 42.34
CA PRO A 513 78.15 34.34 41.83
C PRO A 513 79.65 34.37 41.50
N SER A 514 80.11 33.60 40.52
CA SER A 514 81.53 33.61 40.12
C SER A 514 81.83 33.62 38.61
N GLU A 515 80.82 33.65 37.73
CA GLU A 515 81.05 33.68 36.27
C GLU A 515 80.19 34.74 35.57
N ARG A 516 80.04 35.93 36.17
CA ARG A 516 79.33 37.07 35.56
C ARG A 516 80.27 38.14 34.98
N GLN A 517 81.51 37.81 34.71
CA GLN A 517 82.48 38.71 34.06
C GLN A 517 83.23 37.98 32.95
N GLN A 518 82.57 37.83 31.80
CA GLN A 518 83.15 38.00 30.48
C GLN A 518 82.00 37.88 29.47
N LEU A 519 81.98 38.79 28.49
CA LEU A 519 81.00 38.95 27.40
C LEU A 519 79.78 39.82 27.70
N PHE A 520 80.04 41.04 28.21
CA PHE A 520 79.51 42.25 27.55
C PHE A 520 80.66 42.89 26.78
N VAL A 521 80.71 42.66 25.47
CA VAL A 521 81.18 43.59 24.42
C VAL A 521 80.30 43.37 23.21
#